data_AF-A0A5B0DTG9-F1
#
_entry.id   AF-A0A5B0DTG9-F1
#
_cell.length_a   1.000
_cell.length_b   1.000
_cell.length_c   1.000
_cell.angle_alpha   90.00
_cell.angle_beta   90.00
_cell.angle_gamma   90.00
#
_symmetry.space_group_name_H-M   'P 1'
#
loop_
_entity.id
_entity.type
_entity.pdbx_description
1 polymer ?
#
loop_
_entity_poly.entity_id
_entity_poly.type
_entity_poly.pdbx_seq_one_letter_code
_entity_poly.pdbx_strand_id
1 'polypeptide(L)'
;MKPIRIVCGTRVSEQEFSTKTALGRSLLIHQAANPVEIRLFAENKQGLSTIYNRAIDEARENPAILVFVHDDVHLCDFLWSERIREAVVTFDIVGLAGNIRRVEGQPAWAFIDDRFTWDQPCFLSGMVGHGKSFPCTVSNFGRVPQPCKLLDGLLLAADSERLEQAGVRFDEQFEFHFYDMDFCRSAELNGLSMGTWPLSVVHESGGAFGTPAWRESFRRYQNKYGVADIRKPQETTVQKQTPVHQFHNPDLLKLMPANAKRVVEVGCSSGALAREYKKLNPDVHYTGIEIDAGYAELAREHCDRVLDMNIETASADLLAGDLAADCWVFGDVLEHLYDPWLLLQRVREASVPGSCVVACIPNAQHWSVQARLSVGDFRYEDSGLFDRTHIRWFTLVTMLEMFNQAGLTVEAGVPRVFDEPEREKYLPMIHAMAAAAGRDPELAVQDALPLQYVFRAVAG
;
A
#
# COMPACT_ATOMS: atom_id res chain seq x y z
N MET A 1 27.56 2.80 35.37
CA MET A 1 26.19 2.66 34.84
C MET A 1 26.19 3.27 33.44
N LYS A 2 25.67 2.58 32.43
CA LYS A 2 25.69 3.08 31.04
C LYS A 2 24.91 4.42 30.96
N PRO A 3 25.43 5.48 30.29
CA PRO A 3 24.70 6.74 30.19
C PRO A 3 23.39 6.54 29.41
N ILE A 4 22.38 7.37 29.70
CA ILE A 4 21.19 7.49 28.85
C ILE A 4 21.43 8.66 27.92
N ARG A 5 21.20 8.47 26.63
CA ARG A 5 21.30 9.50 25.60
C ARG A 5 19.94 9.70 24.96
N ILE A 6 19.38 10.88 25.19
CA ILE A 6 18.13 11.32 24.56
C ILE A 6 18.45 11.75 23.12
N VAL A 7 17.78 11.15 22.16
CA VAL A 7 17.94 11.43 20.72
C VAL A 7 16.65 12.05 20.22
N CYS A 8 16.71 13.34 19.88
CA CYS A 8 15.52 14.12 19.53
C CYS A 8 15.77 15.00 18.31
N GLY A 9 14.90 14.90 17.31
CA GLY A 9 14.79 15.89 16.23
C GLY A 9 13.74 16.92 16.58
N THR A 10 14.04 18.21 16.38
CA THR A 10 13.08 19.29 16.64
C THR A 10 13.12 20.32 15.53
N ARG A 11 11.98 20.98 15.26
CA ARG A 11 11.91 22.10 14.30
C ARG A 11 12.41 23.42 14.86
N VAL A 12 12.55 23.55 16.18
CA VAL A 12 13.01 24.78 16.82
C VAL A 12 14.54 24.82 16.92
N SER A 13 15.09 25.99 17.21
CA SER A 13 16.50 26.17 17.50
C SER A 13 16.91 25.52 18.84
N GLU A 14 18.21 25.26 19.01
CA GLU A 14 18.75 24.71 20.27
C GLU A 14 18.43 25.59 21.48
N GLN A 15 18.45 26.92 21.31
CA GLN A 15 18.11 27.88 22.36
C GLN A 15 16.63 27.84 22.74
N GLU A 16 15.76 27.52 21.78
CA GLU A 16 14.31 27.47 21.99
C GLU A 16 13.83 26.12 22.52
N PHE A 17 14.60 25.03 22.30
CA PHE A 17 14.21 23.67 22.66
C PHE A 17 13.67 23.57 24.10
N SER A 18 14.40 24.11 25.07
CA SER A 18 14.09 24.02 26.49
C SER A 18 12.85 24.80 26.94
N THR A 19 12.36 25.74 26.12
CA THR A 19 11.21 26.59 26.45
C THR A 19 10.00 26.32 25.56
N LYS A 20 10.22 26.00 24.29
CA LYS A 20 9.18 25.84 23.27
C LYS A 20 8.69 24.40 23.14
N THR A 21 9.52 23.40 23.43
CA THR A 21 9.15 21.98 23.27
C THR A 21 8.74 21.34 24.58
N ALA A 22 7.92 20.30 24.51
CA ALA A 22 7.49 19.54 25.68
C ALA A 22 8.66 18.84 26.35
N LEU A 23 9.45 18.13 25.53
CA LEU A 23 10.59 17.35 25.99
C LEU A 23 11.63 18.26 26.64
N GLY A 24 11.99 19.36 25.99
CA GLY A 24 12.96 20.31 26.52
C GLY A 24 12.55 20.90 27.88
N ARG A 25 11.27 21.29 28.03
CA ARG A 25 10.74 21.79 29.32
C ARG A 25 10.81 20.71 30.41
N SER A 26 10.44 19.47 30.09
CA SER A 26 10.49 18.38 31.07
C SER A 26 11.91 17.99 31.47
N LEU A 27 12.86 17.95 30.51
CA LEU A 27 14.26 17.63 30.79
C LEU A 27 14.92 18.65 31.74
N LEU A 28 14.57 19.94 31.63
CA LEU A 28 15.06 20.97 32.57
C LEU A 28 14.63 20.68 34.01
N ILE A 29 13.38 20.26 34.22
CA ILE A 29 12.84 19.95 35.54
C ILE A 29 13.55 18.73 36.15
N HIS A 30 13.88 17.74 35.30
CA HIS A 30 14.43 16.46 35.73
C HIS A 30 15.95 16.42 35.78
N GLN A 31 16.67 17.44 35.32
CA GLN A 31 18.13 17.39 35.10
C GLN A 31 18.93 16.95 36.33
N ALA A 32 18.54 17.40 37.53
CA ALA A 32 19.22 17.04 38.77
C ALA A 32 18.94 15.58 39.21
N ALA A 33 17.74 15.07 38.94
CA ALA A 33 17.31 13.73 39.35
C ALA A 33 17.58 12.65 38.30
N ASN A 34 17.67 13.04 37.03
CA ASN A 34 17.81 12.14 35.87
C ASN A 34 18.88 12.71 34.91
N PRO A 35 20.18 12.63 35.29
CA PRO A 35 21.26 13.14 34.44
C PRO A 35 21.38 12.31 33.16
N VAL A 36 21.30 12.98 32.01
CA VAL A 36 21.35 12.36 30.68
C VAL A 36 22.17 13.17 29.70
N GLU A 37 22.66 12.48 28.67
CA GLU A 37 23.22 13.12 27.48
C GLU A 37 22.08 13.50 26.54
N ILE A 38 22.20 14.65 25.87
CA ILE A 38 21.22 15.09 24.88
C ILE A 38 21.91 15.16 23.52
N ARG A 39 21.46 14.31 22.61
CA ARG A 39 21.79 14.38 21.20
C ARG A 39 20.64 15.05 20.46
N LEU A 40 20.66 16.38 20.47
CA LEU A 40 19.66 17.20 19.79
C LEU A 40 20.02 17.39 18.31
N PHE A 41 19.01 17.27 17.45
CA PHE A 41 19.05 17.71 16.07
C PHE A 41 18.09 18.90 15.94
N ALA A 42 18.62 20.10 16.21
CA ALA A 42 17.87 21.35 16.12
C ALA A 42 17.58 21.74 14.67
N GLU A 43 16.49 22.48 14.45
CA GLU A 43 16.02 22.92 13.13
C GLU A 43 15.96 21.78 12.09
N ASN A 44 15.64 20.57 12.55
CA ASN A 44 15.72 19.35 11.77
C ASN A 44 14.70 19.34 10.63
N LYS A 45 15.20 19.01 9.43
CA LYS A 45 14.43 18.77 8.21
C LYS A 45 14.63 17.36 7.64
N GLN A 46 15.53 16.56 8.24
CA GLN A 46 15.80 15.19 7.85
C GLN A 46 14.79 14.23 8.51
N GLY A 47 14.54 13.07 7.91
CA GLY A 47 13.72 12.02 8.51
C GLY A 47 14.25 11.55 9.86
N LEU A 48 13.35 11.05 10.73
CA LEU A 48 13.71 10.57 12.06
C LEU A 48 14.66 9.36 11.99
N SER A 49 14.43 8.45 11.05
CA SER A 49 15.30 7.30 10.80
C SER A 49 16.76 7.69 10.57
N THR A 50 17.01 8.72 9.76
CA THR A 50 18.38 9.20 9.47
C THR A 50 19.07 9.75 10.72
N ILE A 51 18.39 10.58 11.51
CA ILE A 51 19.01 11.15 12.73
C ILE A 51 19.17 10.10 13.84
N TYR A 52 18.26 9.13 13.92
CA TYR A 52 18.34 8.02 14.87
C TYR A 52 19.48 7.06 14.51
N ASN A 53 19.64 6.73 13.23
CA ASN A 53 20.79 5.94 12.76
C ASN A 53 22.11 6.65 13.04
N ARG A 54 22.19 7.97 12.89
CA ARG A 54 23.40 8.73 13.26
C ARG A 54 23.73 8.58 14.75
N ALA A 55 22.73 8.60 15.62
CA ALA A 55 22.96 8.37 17.05
C ALA A 55 23.37 6.93 17.37
N ILE A 56 22.87 5.93 16.62
CA ILE A 56 23.33 4.53 16.72
C ILE A 56 24.80 4.43 16.28
N ASP A 57 25.17 5.08 15.18
CA ASP A 57 26.55 5.13 14.68
C ASP A 57 27.51 5.77 15.69
N GLU A 58 27.14 6.94 16.23
CA GLU A 58 27.90 7.63 17.28
C GLU A 58 28.05 6.78 18.57
N ALA A 59 27.08 5.91 18.85
CA ALA A 59 27.10 5.05 20.03
C ALA A 59 28.05 3.85 19.93
N ARG A 60 28.61 3.54 18.75
CA ARG A 60 29.64 2.50 18.59
C ARG A 60 30.92 2.83 19.35
N GLU A 61 31.32 4.10 19.30
CA GLU A 61 32.51 4.60 20.00
C GLU A 61 32.19 4.98 21.45
N ASN A 62 30.96 5.39 21.74
CA ASN A 62 30.50 5.77 23.07
C ASN A 62 29.14 5.14 23.43
N PRO A 63 29.12 3.88 23.91
CA PRO A 63 27.91 3.13 24.19
C PRO A 63 26.97 3.79 25.20
N ALA A 64 25.67 3.76 24.90
CA ALA A 64 24.63 4.40 25.70
C ALA A 64 23.30 3.61 25.62
N ILE A 65 22.42 3.82 26.59
CA ILE A 65 21.00 3.52 26.41
C ILE A 65 20.44 4.66 25.57
N LEU A 66 20.06 4.38 24.33
CA LEU A 66 19.48 5.35 23.41
C LEU A 66 17.99 5.46 23.69
N VAL A 67 17.51 6.69 23.84
CA VAL A 67 16.08 7.00 23.98
C VAL A 67 15.70 7.91 22.83
N PHE A 68 15.08 7.32 21.80
CA PHE A 68 14.52 8.01 20.64
C PHE A 68 13.14 8.54 21.03
N VAL A 69 12.95 9.86 21.04
CA VAL A 69 11.74 10.49 21.58
C VAL A 69 11.38 11.74 20.79
N HIS A 70 10.10 12.04 20.67
CA HIS A 70 9.62 13.26 20.00
C HIS A 70 9.79 14.49 20.88
N ASP A 71 9.96 15.66 20.26
CA ASP A 71 10.13 16.92 20.98
C ASP A 71 8.84 17.38 21.70
N ASP A 72 7.70 16.82 21.33
CA ASP A 72 6.36 17.12 21.85
C ASP A 72 5.88 16.13 22.92
N VAL A 73 6.80 15.35 23.52
CA VAL A 73 6.56 14.46 24.67
C VAL A 73 7.07 15.08 25.99
N HIS A 74 6.19 15.24 26.97
CA HIS A 74 6.55 15.57 28.37
C HIS A 74 6.83 14.30 29.17
N LEU A 75 8.00 14.22 29.79
CA LEU A 75 8.31 13.19 30.78
C LEU A 75 7.73 13.59 32.15
N CYS A 76 6.76 12.83 32.66
CA CYS A 76 6.05 13.15 33.90
C CYS A 76 6.49 12.32 35.11
N ASP A 77 7.19 11.21 34.90
CA ASP A 77 7.72 10.38 35.98
C ASP A 77 9.05 10.97 36.53
N PHE A 78 9.14 11.20 37.84
CA PHE A 78 10.35 11.74 38.47
C PHE A 78 11.53 10.78 38.46
N LEU A 79 11.29 9.48 38.29
CA LEU A 79 12.31 8.43 38.24
C LEU A 79 12.39 7.80 36.84
N TRP A 80 11.99 8.54 35.80
CA TRP A 80 11.90 8.02 34.44
C TRP A 80 13.21 7.38 33.95
N SER A 81 14.38 7.89 34.36
CA SER A 81 15.67 7.31 33.94
C SER A 81 15.90 5.92 34.51
N GLU A 82 15.55 5.69 35.79
CA GLU A 82 15.59 4.38 36.41
C GLU A 82 14.56 3.43 35.78
N ARG A 83 13.36 3.94 35.44
CA ARG A 83 12.35 3.15 34.70
C ARG A 83 12.86 2.67 33.36
N ILE A 84 13.56 3.52 32.59
CA ILE A 84 14.18 3.14 31.32
C ILE A 84 15.26 2.06 31.53
N ARG A 85 16.07 2.17 32.59
CA ARG A 85 17.09 1.17 32.94
C ARG A 85 16.48 -0.18 33.29
N GLU A 86 15.44 -0.19 34.11
CA GLU A 86 14.68 -1.41 34.43
C GLU A 86 14.08 -2.04 33.17
N ALA A 87 13.57 -1.20 32.26
CA ALA A 87 12.90 -1.65 31.07
C ALA A 87 13.86 -2.32 30.08
N VAL A 88 15.03 -1.72 29.80
CA VAL A 88 16.00 -2.30 28.84
C VAL A 88 16.75 -3.53 29.38
N VAL A 89 16.61 -3.82 30.67
CA VAL A 89 17.01 -5.12 31.25
C VAL A 89 15.96 -6.19 30.96
N THR A 90 14.69 -5.81 30.80
CA THR A 90 13.56 -6.73 30.60
C THR A 90 13.28 -7.00 29.11
N PHE A 91 13.38 -5.97 28.27
CA PHE A 91 13.19 -6.06 26.82
C PHE A 91 14.38 -5.41 26.11
N ASP A 92 14.75 -5.91 24.93
CA ASP A 92 15.83 -5.32 24.14
C ASP A 92 15.44 -3.93 23.59
N ILE A 93 14.14 -3.74 23.31
CA ILE A 93 13.54 -2.48 22.88
C ILE A 93 12.25 -2.22 23.68
N VAL A 94 12.10 -0.97 24.13
CA VAL A 94 11.00 -0.56 25.01
C VAL A 94 10.24 0.60 24.40
N GLY A 95 8.90 0.55 24.48
CA GLY A 95 8.03 1.68 24.16
C GLY A 95 7.00 1.95 25.26
N LEU A 96 6.11 2.93 25.05
CA LEU A 96 5.10 3.33 26.03
C LEU A 96 3.67 2.96 25.63
N ALA A 97 3.45 2.71 24.34
CA ALA A 97 2.21 2.17 23.78
C ALA A 97 2.58 1.17 22.67
N GLY A 98 1.75 0.14 22.48
CA GLY A 98 2.04 -0.90 21.51
C GLY A 98 0.94 -1.94 21.36
N ASN A 99 1.19 -2.91 20.50
CA ASN A 99 0.28 -4.00 20.18
C ASN A 99 1.00 -5.35 20.30
N ILE A 100 0.36 -6.32 20.92
CA ILE A 100 0.91 -7.66 21.21
C ILE A 100 0.85 -8.60 20.01
N ARG A 101 0.18 -8.19 18.94
CA ARG A 101 0.10 -8.92 17.68
C ARG A 101 0.36 -8.00 16.49
N ARG A 102 0.53 -8.62 15.34
CA ARG A 102 0.41 -7.96 14.04
C ARG A 102 -0.81 -8.52 13.33
N VAL A 103 -1.47 -7.67 12.56
CA VAL A 103 -2.45 -8.09 11.57
C VAL A 103 -1.94 -7.76 10.17
N GLU A 104 -2.50 -8.41 9.16
CA GLU A 104 -2.16 -8.11 7.78
C GLU A 104 -2.62 -6.70 7.40
N GLY A 105 -1.81 -5.96 6.63
CA GLY A 105 -2.15 -4.60 6.22
C GLY A 105 -2.20 -3.58 7.36
N GLN A 106 -1.60 -3.88 8.52
CA GLN A 106 -1.69 -3.02 9.70
C GLN A 106 -1.10 -1.61 9.45
N PRO A 107 -1.89 -0.52 9.53
CA PRO A 107 -1.42 0.81 9.14
C PRO A 107 -0.75 1.61 10.27
N ALA A 108 -0.88 1.17 11.52
CA ALA A 108 -0.15 1.71 12.67
C ALA A 108 -0.17 0.67 13.78
N TRP A 109 0.58 0.89 14.87
CA TRP A 109 0.60 -0.05 15.98
C TRP A 109 -0.81 -0.33 16.54
N ALA A 110 -1.71 0.66 16.52
CA ALA A 110 -3.04 0.57 17.12
C ALA A 110 -4.17 0.13 16.17
N PHE A 111 -4.02 0.32 14.86
CA PHE A 111 -5.12 0.13 13.90
C PHE A 111 -5.03 -1.20 13.17
N ILE A 112 -6.16 -1.78 12.76
CA ILE A 112 -6.21 -3.07 12.04
C ILE A 112 -6.51 -2.95 10.55
N ASP A 113 -6.95 -1.79 10.07
CA ASP A 113 -7.23 -1.54 8.65
C ASP A 113 -6.97 -0.08 8.28
N ASP A 114 -6.92 0.21 6.98
CA ASP A 114 -6.62 1.52 6.40
C ASP A 114 -7.74 2.56 6.60
N ARG A 115 -8.83 2.15 7.28
CA ARG A 115 -9.88 3.02 7.82
C ARG A 115 -9.60 3.47 9.25
N PHE A 116 -8.43 3.11 9.79
CA PHE A 116 -8.00 3.42 11.16
C PHE A 116 -8.91 2.81 12.23
N THR A 117 -9.46 1.62 11.96
CA THR A 117 -10.20 0.86 12.97
C THR A 117 -9.25 0.45 14.09
N TRP A 118 -9.51 0.87 15.33
CA TRP A 118 -8.74 0.44 16.50
C TRP A 118 -8.81 -1.08 16.68
N ASP A 119 -7.67 -1.70 17.01
CA ASP A 119 -7.65 -3.10 17.43
C ASP A 119 -8.42 -3.27 18.76
N GLN A 120 -8.78 -4.51 19.07
CA GLN A 120 -9.47 -4.81 20.32
C GLN A 120 -8.56 -4.47 21.51
N PRO A 121 -9.10 -3.89 22.61
CA PRO A 121 -8.29 -3.50 23.76
C PRO A 121 -7.44 -4.61 24.38
N CYS A 122 -7.84 -5.89 24.21
CA CYS A 122 -7.05 -7.03 24.70
C CYS A 122 -5.73 -7.26 23.94
N PHE A 123 -5.56 -6.66 22.76
CA PHE A 123 -4.32 -6.72 21.98
C PHE A 123 -3.44 -5.49 22.13
N LEU A 124 -3.96 -4.42 22.71
CA LEU A 124 -3.23 -3.18 22.92
C LEU A 124 -2.56 -3.17 24.29
N SER A 125 -1.57 -2.30 24.43
CA SER A 125 -0.76 -2.18 25.63
C SER A 125 -0.25 -0.76 25.80
N GLY A 126 -0.13 -0.30 27.04
CA GLY A 126 0.42 1.03 27.35
C GLY A 126 -0.60 2.03 27.89
N MET A 127 -0.09 3.19 28.27
CA MET A 127 -0.91 4.30 28.75
C MET A 127 -0.21 5.63 28.45
N VAL A 128 -0.92 6.56 27.81
CA VAL A 128 -0.35 7.83 27.34
C VAL A 128 -1.31 8.98 27.67
N GLY A 129 -0.81 10.05 28.27
CA GLY A 129 -1.55 11.30 28.40
C GLY A 129 -1.52 12.08 27.09
N HIS A 130 -2.59 12.80 26.77
CA HIS A 130 -2.70 13.60 25.55
C HIS A 130 -3.16 15.02 25.87
N GLY A 131 -2.52 15.99 25.20
CA GLY A 131 -2.91 17.41 25.25
C GLY A 131 -1.74 18.35 25.53
N LYS A 132 -2.01 19.65 25.42
CA LYS A 132 -1.02 20.73 25.58
C LYS A 132 -1.04 21.40 26.97
N SER A 133 -1.93 20.93 27.84
CA SER A 133 -2.17 21.50 29.17
C SER A 133 -2.44 20.40 30.18
N PHE A 134 -2.17 20.70 31.46
CA PHE A 134 -2.52 19.82 32.57
C PHE A 134 -3.76 20.37 33.32
N PRO A 135 -4.72 19.53 33.74
CA PRO A 135 -4.78 18.07 33.56
C PRO A 135 -4.97 17.68 32.08
N CYS A 136 -4.48 16.49 31.72
CA CYS A 136 -4.55 15.94 30.36
C CYS A 136 -5.51 14.74 30.32
N THR A 137 -5.97 14.36 29.12
CA THR A 137 -6.76 13.14 28.93
C THR A 137 -5.83 11.94 28.83
N VAL A 138 -6.10 10.87 29.58
CA VAL A 138 -5.27 9.65 29.57
C VAL A 138 -5.93 8.57 28.74
N SER A 139 -5.25 8.11 27.71
CA SER A 139 -5.62 6.92 26.94
C SER A 139 -5.01 5.69 27.61
N ASN A 140 -5.85 4.75 28.03
CA ASN A 140 -5.43 3.46 28.58
C ASN A 140 -5.58 2.39 27.49
N PHE A 141 -4.45 1.87 27.02
CA PHE A 141 -4.39 0.89 25.95
C PHE A 141 -4.27 -0.54 26.48
N GLY A 142 -3.88 -0.77 27.74
CA GLY A 142 -3.85 -2.12 28.31
C GLY A 142 -2.79 -2.31 29.39
N ARG A 143 -2.49 -3.58 29.66
CA ARG A 143 -1.58 -4.00 30.74
C ARG A 143 -0.15 -3.54 30.46
N VAL A 144 0.55 -3.08 31.49
CA VAL A 144 2.01 -2.83 31.46
C VAL A 144 2.68 -3.45 32.71
N PRO A 145 3.92 -3.99 32.62
CA PRO A 145 4.67 -4.25 31.40
C PRO A 145 4.07 -5.41 30.58
N GLN A 146 4.32 -5.41 29.27
CA GLN A 146 3.75 -6.41 28.35
C GLN A 146 4.65 -6.58 27.11
N PRO A 147 4.97 -7.82 26.69
CA PRO A 147 5.63 -8.08 25.43
C PRO A 147 4.77 -7.63 24.25
N CYS A 148 5.38 -6.92 23.30
CA CYS A 148 4.71 -6.35 22.13
C CYS A 148 5.39 -6.78 20.83
N LYS A 149 4.62 -6.71 19.75
CA LYS A 149 5.08 -6.92 18.37
C LYS A 149 5.28 -5.62 17.62
N LEU A 150 4.57 -4.57 18.03
CA LEU A 150 4.66 -3.22 17.50
C LEU A 150 4.62 -2.23 18.66
N LEU A 151 5.36 -1.12 18.54
CA LEU A 151 5.43 -0.03 19.50
C LEU A 151 5.16 1.29 18.79
N ASP A 152 4.56 2.25 19.48
CA ASP A 152 4.40 3.62 19.01
C ASP A 152 5.74 4.37 19.06
N GLY A 153 6.02 5.14 18.02
CA GLY A 153 7.26 5.90 17.88
C GLY A 153 7.44 7.10 18.82
N LEU A 154 6.46 7.49 19.63
CA LEU A 154 6.57 8.65 20.55
C LEU A 154 7.77 8.53 21.49
N LEU A 155 8.11 7.31 21.89
CA LEU A 155 9.32 6.98 22.66
C LEU A 155 9.70 5.52 22.41
N LEU A 156 10.91 5.30 21.93
CA LEU A 156 11.56 4.00 21.80
C LEU A 156 12.90 4.04 22.52
N ALA A 157 13.18 3.08 23.39
CA ALA A 157 14.43 2.99 24.13
C ALA A 157 15.11 1.63 23.93
N ALA A 158 16.42 1.62 23.74
CA ALA A 158 17.21 0.40 23.56
C ALA A 158 18.66 0.59 24.00
N ASP A 159 19.32 -0.50 24.36
CA ASP A 159 20.76 -0.50 24.57
C ASP A 159 21.49 -0.47 23.22
N SER A 160 22.38 0.52 23.00
CA SER A 160 23.08 0.68 21.72
C SER A 160 23.89 -0.56 21.31
N GLU A 161 24.50 -1.26 22.27
CA GLU A 161 25.29 -2.46 21.97
C GLU A 161 24.39 -3.61 21.52
N ARG A 162 23.14 -3.68 22.01
CA ARG A 162 22.16 -4.68 21.57
C ARG A 162 21.72 -4.44 20.13
N LEU A 163 21.44 -3.17 19.79
CA LEU A 163 21.11 -2.81 18.42
C LEU A 163 22.27 -3.09 17.46
N GLU A 164 23.50 -2.76 17.86
CA GLU A 164 24.69 -3.03 17.06
C GLU A 164 24.92 -4.54 16.86
N GLN A 165 24.88 -5.33 17.93
CA GLN A 165 25.07 -6.78 17.87
C GLN A 165 24.03 -7.48 16.98
N ALA A 166 22.78 -7.01 17.02
CA ALA A 166 21.70 -7.54 16.20
C ALA A 166 21.66 -6.95 14.78
N GLY A 167 22.48 -5.95 14.47
CA GLY A 167 22.46 -5.26 13.18
C GLY A 167 21.17 -4.49 12.90
N VAL A 168 20.40 -4.13 13.93
CA VAL A 168 19.09 -3.47 13.80
C VAL A 168 19.27 -1.96 13.66
N ARG A 169 18.64 -1.39 12.63
CA ARG A 169 18.63 0.03 12.29
C ARG A 169 17.23 0.49 11.89
N PHE A 170 17.04 1.80 11.87
CA PHE A 170 15.87 2.41 11.23
C PHE A 170 16.07 2.45 9.73
N ASP A 171 15.08 2.06 8.93
CA ASP A 171 15.17 2.18 7.48
C ASP A 171 14.82 3.60 7.04
N GLU A 172 15.77 4.26 6.36
CA GLU A 172 15.67 5.66 5.98
C GLU A 172 14.61 5.94 4.90
N GLN A 173 14.03 4.89 4.28
CA GLN A 173 12.85 5.07 3.42
C GLN A 173 11.61 5.55 4.20
N PHE A 174 11.61 5.37 5.52
CA PHE A 174 10.56 5.80 6.45
C PHE A 174 11.03 7.02 7.23
N GLU A 175 10.60 8.21 6.82
CA GLU A 175 11.12 9.45 7.39
C GLU A 175 10.41 9.83 8.71
N PHE A 176 9.16 10.26 8.63
CA PHE A 176 8.35 10.72 9.77
C PHE A 176 7.15 9.82 10.07
N HIS A 177 6.93 8.80 9.24
CA HIS A 177 5.85 7.81 9.36
C HIS A 177 6.44 6.42 9.16
N PHE A 178 5.88 5.41 9.84
CA PHE A 178 6.26 3.99 9.74
C PHE A 178 7.68 3.61 10.16
N TYR A 179 8.54 4.55 10.55
CA TYR A 179 9.89 4.23 11.05
C TYR A 179 9.83 3.36 12.32
N ASP A 180 8.82 3.55 13.16
CA ASP A 180 8.53 2.78 14.36
C ASP A 180 8.04 1.36 14.02
N MET A 181 7.06 1.27 13.14
CA MET A 181 6.50 0.00 12.64
C MET A 181 7.56 -0.86 11.94
N ASP A 182 8.44 -0.22 11.16
CA ASP A 182 9.55 -0.87 10.48
C ASP A 182 10.63 -1.32 11.45
N PHE A 183 11.06 -0.43 12.35
CA PHE A 183 12.05 -0.73 13.36
C PHE A 183 11.62 -1.92 14.23
N CYS A 184 10.34 -1.99 14.62
CA CYS A 184 9.81 -3.12 15.37
C CYS A 184 9.92 -4.44 14.60
N ARG A 185 9.59 -4.44 13.29
CA ARG A 185 9.68 -5.67 12.49
C ARG A 185 11.12 -6.08 12.22
N SER A 186 12.00 -5.13 11.92
CA SER A 186 13.43 -5.36 11.79
C SER A 186 14.02 -5.95 13.07
N ALA A 187 13.64 -5.42 14.23
CA ALA A 187 14.07 -5.93 15.53
C ALA A 187 13.63 -7.36 15.77
N GLU A 188 12.35 -7.68 15.54
CA GLU A 188 11.84 -9.03 15.72
C GLU A 188 12.49 -10.03 14.76
N LEU A 189 12.67 -9.67 13.48
CA LEU A 189 13.34 -10.52 12.48
C LEU A 189 14.80 -10.83 12.89
N ASN A 190 15.43 -9.94 13.65
CA ASN A 190 16.75 -10.14 14.23
C ASN A 190 16.73 -10.68 15.67
N GLY A 191 15.58 -11.18 16.13
CA GLY A 191 15.44 -11.89 17.40
C GLY A 191 15.42 -11.01 18.65
N LEU A 192 15.28 -9.70 18.52
CA LEU A 192 15.17 -8.78 19.65
C LEU A 192 13.76 -8.80 20.24
N SER A 193 13.69 -8.79 21.57
CA SER A 193 12.45 -8.69 22.32
C SER A 193 11.98 -7.22 22.43
N MET A 194 10.67 -7.02 22.37
CA MET A 194 10.04 -5.72 22.49
C MET A 194 8.93 -5.73 23.53
N GLY A 195 8.73 -4.62 24.22
CA GLY A 195 7.60 -4.50 25.15
C GLY A 195 7.29 -3.07 25.56
N THR A 196 6.09 -2.88 26.10
CA THR A 196 5.71 -1.61 26.73
C THR A 196 6.09 -1.61 28.20
N TRP A 197 6.50 -0.46 28.73
CA TRP A 197 6.87 -0.28 30.14
C TRP A 197 6.05 0.83 30.81
N PRO A 198 5.72 0.71 32.12
CA PRO A 198 5.07 1.80 32.85
C PRO A 198 6.02 2.99 33.01
N LEU A 199 5.74 4.06 32.28
CA LEU A 199 6.41 5.36 32.41
C LEU A 199 5.41 6.45 32.00
N SER A 200 5.14 7.39 32.91
CA SER A 200 4.11 8.42 32.69
C SER A 200 4.62 9.52 31.77
N VAL A 201 3.90 9.76 30.67
CA VAL A 201 4.15 10.85 29.71
C VAL A 201 2.88 11.57 29.29
N VAL A 202 3.05 12.78 28.76
CA VAL A 202 2.01 13.48 27.99
C VAL A 202 2.53 13.80 26.60
N HIS A 203 1.83 13.36 25.56
CA HIS A 203 2.14 13.62 24.16
C HIS A 203 1.23 14.74 23.62
N GLU A 204 1.81 15.83 23.12
CA GLU A 204 1.05 17.02 22.69
C GLU A 204 0.36 16.82 21.31
N SER A 205 0.77 15.82 20.52
CA SER A 205 0.16 15.47 19.24
C SER A 205 -0.48 14.07 19.24
N GLY A 206 -1.34 13.82 18.25
CA GLY A 206 -2.08 12.57 18.07
C GLY A 206 -1.71 11.80 16.80
N GLY A 207 -0.58 12.14 16.16
CA GLY A 207 -0.16 11.60 14.87
C GLY A 207 -0.87 12.25 13.66
N ALA A 208 -0.28 12.11 12.47
CA ALA A 208 -0.79 12.66 11.20
C ALA A 208 -1.20 11.54 10.23
N PHE A 209 -2.01 10.59 10.72
CA PHE A 209 -2.49 9.44 9.96
C PHE A 209 -3.30 9.86 8.72
N GLY A 210 -3.19 9.10 7.63
CA GLY A 210 -4.01 9.29 6.43
C GLY A 210 -3.61 10.44 5.49
N THR A 211 -2.64 11.27 5.87
CA THR A 211 -2.05 12.29 4.98
C THR A 211 -1.39 11.67 3.76
N PRO A 212 -1.16 12.41 2.66
CA PRO A 212 -0.50 11.86 1.47
C PRO A 212 0.89 11.26 1.76
N ALA A 213 1.70 11.94 2.59
CA ALA A 213 3.01 11.45 3.01
C ALA A 213 2.92 10.17 3.85
N TRP A 214 1.90 10.08 4.71
CA TRP A 214 1.61 8.86 5.47
C TRP A 214 1.19 7.71 4.55
N ARG A 215 0.30 7.94 3.57
CA ARG A 215 -0.18 6.90 2.62
C ARG A 215 0.95 6.39 1.73
N GLU A 216 1.87 7.26 1.35
CA GLU A 216 3.10 6.90 0.62
C GLU A 216 4.00 6.00 1.46
N SER A 217 4.23 6.37 2.73
CA SER A 217 5.02 5.56 3.66
C SER A 217 4.35 4.22 3.97
N PHE A 218 3.01 4.18 4.07
CA PHE A 218 2.25 2.95 4.24
C PHE A 218 2.44 2.00 3.05
N ARG A 219 2.37 2.51 1.82
CA ARG A 219 2.65 1.72 0.60
C ARG A 219 4.07 1.16 0.61
N ARG A 220 5.08 1.96 0.99
CA ARG A 220 6.46 1.46 1.15
C ARG A 220 6.57 0.36 2.20
N TYR A 221 5.89 0.53 3.33
CA TYR A 221 5.87 -0.45 4.42
C TYR A 221 5.22 -1.77 3.99
N GLN A 222 4.09 -1.69 3.28
CA GLN A 222 3.45 -2.85 2.68
C GLN A 222 4.35 -3.53 1.65
N ASN A 223 5.04 -2.78 0.79
CA ASN A 223 5.96 -3.36 -0.18
C ASN A 223 7.15 -4.06 0.50
N LYS A 224 7.73 -3.48 1.56
CA LYS A 224 8.87 -4.06 2.28
C LYS A 224 8.52 -5.39 2.96
N TYR A 225 7.35 -5.46 3.59
CA TYR A 225 6.98 -6.61 4.43
C TYR A 225 5.87 -7.49 3.86
N GLY A 226 5.35 -7.17 2.68
CA GLY A 226 4.28 -7.92 2.01
C GLY A 226 4.72 -9.24 1.38
N VAL A 227 6.03 -9.55 1.36
CA VAL A 227 6.57 -10.67 0.55
C VAL A 227 7.46 -11.68 1.31
N ALA A 228 7.77 -11.52 2.61
CA ALA A 228 8.64 -12.49 3.29
C ALA A 228 8.42 -12.66 4.80
N ASP A 229 7.76 -13.77 5.18
CA ASP A 229 8.19 -14.60 6.32
C ASP A 229 7.76 -16.07 6.08
N ILE A 230 8.64 -17.04 6.37
CA ILE A 230 8.71 -18.37 5.71
C ILE A 230 8.34 -19.55 6.64
N ARG A 231 7.40 -20.42 6.18
CA ARG A 231 7.21 -21.91 6.40
C ARG A 231 6.74 -22.40 7.79
N LYS A 232 5.68 -23.22 8.00
CA LYS A 232 4.91 -24.25 7.24
C LYS A 232 3.66 -24.67 8.10
N PRO A 233 2.70 -25.50 7.64
CA PRO A 233 1.81 -25.42 6.49
C PRO A 233 0.32 -25.43 6.91
N GLN A 234 -0.46 -24.37 6.66
CA GLN A 234 -1.85 -24.46 6.20
C GLN A 234 -2.47 -23.06 6.06
N GLU A 235 -2.95 -22.83 4.82
CA GLU A 235 -3.98 -21.86 4.41
C GLU A 235 -3.65 -20.37 4.56
N THR A 236 -2.88 -19.91 3.58
CA THR A 236 -2.71 -18.52 3.14
C THR A 236 -4.02 -17.92 2.61
N THR A 237 -4.45 -16.79 3.16
CA THR A 237 -5.37 -15.85 2.49
C THR A 237 -4.59 -14.60 2.10
N VAL A 238 -3.86 -14.72 1.00
CA VAL A 238 -3.32 -13.60 0.20
C VAL A 238 -4.51 -12.72 -0.23
N GLN A 239 -4.35 -11.39 -0.30
CA GLN A 239 -5.16 -10.58 -1.22
C GLN A 239 -4.89 -11.10 -2.64
N LYS A 240 -5.64 -12.13 -3.02
CA LYS A 240 -5.45 -12.85 -4.27
C LYS A 240 -5.73 -11.88 -5.41
N GLN A 241 -4.74 -11.63 -6.26
CA GLN A 241 -5.02 -11.44 -7.68
C GLN A 241 -5.90 -12.60 -8.15
N THR A 242 -6.70 -12.39 -9.20
CA THR A 242 -7.53 -13.46 -9.74
C THR A 242 -6.68 -14.73 -9.92
N PRO A 243 -7.09 -15.89 -9.37
CA PRO A 243 -6.24 -17.07 -9.31
C PRO A 243 -5.66 -17.43 -10.68
N VAL A 244 -4.37 -17.79 -10.71
CA VAL A 244 -3.72 -18.31 -11.93
C VAL A 244 -4.61 -19.35 -12.57
N HIS A 245 -4.96 -19.08 -13.82
CA HIS A 245 -5.64 -20.04 -14.66
C HIS A 245 -4.95 -20.16 -16.00
N GLN A 246 -5.14 -21.31 -16.63
CA GLN A 246 -4.68 -21.55 -18.00
C GLN A 246 -5.74 -21.18 -19.05
N PHE A 247 -6.85 -20.58 -18.62
CA PHE A 247 -7.88 -20.04 -19.49
C PHE A 247 -7.40 -18.74 -20.13
N HIS A 248 -7.84 -18.52 -21.37
CA HIS A 248 -7.68 -17.25 -22.08
C HIS A 248 -9.08 -16.72 -22.39
N ASN A 249 -9.20 -15.42 -22.63
CA ASN A 249 -10.44 -14.84 -23.12
C ASN A 249 -10.53 -15.05 -24.65
N PRO A 250 -11.46 -15.90 -25.15
CA PRO A 250 -11.54 -16.20 -26.58
C PRO A 250 -12.02 -15.00 -27.41
N ASP A 251 -12.74 -14.06 -26.80
CA ASP A 251 -13.21 -12.85 -27.47
C ASP A 251 -12.05 -11.87 -27.71
N LEU A 252 -11.09 -11.78 -26.78
CA LEU A 252 -9.81 -11.07 -27.01
C LEU A 252 -9.07 -11.70 -28.19
N LEU A 253 -8.86 -13.03 -28.12
CA LEU A 253 -8.13 -13.77 -29.16
C LEU A 253 -8.73 -13.55 -30.56
N LYS A 254 -10.07 -13.51 -30.65
CA LYS A 254 -10.80 -13.30 -31.92
C LYS A 254 -10.63 -11.90 -32.49
N LEU A 255 -10.48 -10.88 -31.63
CA LEU A 255 -10.30 -9.49 -32.05
C LEU A 255 -8.85 -9.10 -32.31
N MET A 256 -7.88 -9.89 -31.84
CA MET A 256 -6.47 -9.72 -32.20
C MET A 256 -6.25 -9.92 -33.70
N PRO A 257 -5.41 -9.09 -34.37
CA PRO A 257 -5.10 -9.26 -35.79
C PRO A 257 -4.44 -10.61 -36.05
N ALA A 258 -4.84 -11.33 -37.10
CA ALA A 258 -4.25 -12.63 -37.48
C ALA A 258 -2.90 -12.51 -38.21
N ASN A 259 -2.29 -11.33 -38.22
CA ASN A 259 -1.02 -11.06 -38.90
C ASN A 259 -0.14 -10.08 -38.09
N ALA A 260 -0.44 -9.92 -36.79
CA ALA A 260 0.40 -9.11 -35.92
C ALA A 260 1.78 -9.78 -35.82
N LYS A 261 2.83 -8.97 -35.94
CA LYS A 261 4.22 -9.41 -35.84
C LYS A 261 4.76 -9.23 -34.43
N ARG A 262 4.24 -8.26 -33.68
CA ARG A 262 4.74 -7.88 -32.36
C ARG A 262 3.57 -7.55 -31.44
N VAL A 263 3.26 -8.47 -30.53
CA VAL A 263 2.20 -8.30 -29.55
C VAL A 263 2.80 -7.91 -28.21
N VAL A 264 2.21 -6.93 -27.53
CA VAL A 264 2.44 -6.67 -26.11
C VAL A 264 1.14 -6.92 -25.35
N GLU A 265 1.17 -7.84 -24.40
CA GLU A 265 0.06 -8.10 -23.48
C GLU A 265 0.41 -7.55 -22.10
N VAL A 266 -0.36 -6.58 -21.63
CA VAL A 266 -0.28 -6.06 -20.28
C VAL A 266 -1.20 -6.91 -19.40
N GLY A 267 -0.69 -7.35 -18.24
CA GLY A 267 -1.39 -8.29 -17.36
C GLY A 267 -1.43 -9.70 -17.94
N CYS A 268 -0.29 -10.19 -18.45
CA CYS A 268 -0.26 -11.46 -19.20
C CYS A 268 -0.49 -12.72 -18.35
N SER A 269 -0.54 -12.61 -17.01
CA SER A 269 -0.80 -13.71 -16.07
C SER A 269 0.09 -14.93 -16.38
N SER A 270 -0.48 -16.11 -16.65
CA SER A 270 0.26 -17.32 -17.00
C SER A 270 0.74 -17.41 -18.46
N GLY A 271 0.47 -16.40 -19.29
CA GLY A 271 0.74 -16.43 -20.73
C GLY A 271 -0.22 -17.32 -21.54
N ALA A 272 -1.40 -17.65 -20.99
CA ALA A 272 -2.38 -18.52 -21.66
C ALA A 272 -2.86 -17.95 -23.01
N LEU A 273 -3.06 -16.62 -23.11
CA LEU A 273 -3.45 -15.97 -24.37
C LEU A 273 -2.30 -16.04 -25.38
N ALA A 274 -1.06 -15.77 -24.96
CA ALA A 274 0.13 -15.92 -25.78
C ALA A 274 0.23 -17.33 -26.38
N ARG A 275 0.03 -18.37 -25.56
CA ARG A 275 0.06 -19.78 -25.99
C ARG A 275 -0.95 -20.05 -27.12
N GLU A 276 -2.19 -19.59 -26.99
CA GLU A 276 -3.21 -19.84 -28.01
C GLU A 276 -3.00 -18.97 -29.26
N TYR A 277 -2.58 -17.71 -29.09
CA TYR A 277 -2.31 -16.82 -30.20
C TYR A 277 -1.15 -17.31 -31.07
N LYS A 278 -0.07 -17.85 -30.48
CA LYS A 278 1.08 -18.41 -31.19
C LYS A 278 0.77 -19.67 -31.99
N LYS A 279 -0.28 -20.44 -31.63
CA LYS A 279 -0.75 -21.56 -32.46
C LYS A 279 -1.29 -21.09 -33.80
N LEU A 280 -1.91 -19.92 -33.81
CA LEU A 280 -2.47 -19.29 -35.01
C LEU A 280 -1.42 -18.43 -35.74
N ASN A 281 -0.45 -17.89 -35.01
CA ASN A 281 0.58 -16.97 -35.51
C ASN A 281 1.99 -17.41 -35.03
N PRO A 282 2.61 -18.44 -35.63
CA PRO A 282 3.87 -18.99 -35.11
C PRO A 282 5.06 -18.02 -35.15
N ASP A 283 5.03 -17.04 -36.06
CA ASP A 283 6.13 -16.09 -36.29
C ASP A 283 5.99 -14.78 -35.47
N VAL A 284 4.96 -14.67 -34.62
CA VAL A 284 4.77 -13.47 -33.77
C VAL A 284 5.85 -13.42 -32.69
N HIS A 285 6.36 -12.22 -32.42
CA HIS A 285 7.08 -11.92 -31.19
C HIS A 285 6.08 -11.45 -30.13
N TYR A 286 5.94 -12.22 -29.05
CA TYR A 286 4.96 -11.95 -27.99
C TYR A 286 5.66 -11.53 -26.71
N THR A 287 5.43 -10.29 -26.29
CA THR A 287 5.95 -9.74 -25.03
C THR A 287 4.83 -9.66 -23.99
N GLY A 288 5.02 -10.33 -22.85
CA GLY A 288 4.16 -10.20 -21.69
C GLY A 288 4.68 -9.15 -20.70
N ILE A 289 3.78 -8.40 -20.08
CA ILE A 289 4.09 -7.53 -18.94
C ILE A 289 3.21 -8.00 -17.78
N GLU A 290 3.84 -8.32 -16.66
CA GLU A 290 3.14 -8.82 -15.47
C GLU A 290 3.79 -8.20 -14.23
N ILE A 291 2.98 -7.83 -13.24
CA ILE A 291 3.45 -7.20 -11.99
C ILE A 291 3.68 -8.24 -10.89
N ASP A 292 3.05 -9.41 -10.97
CA ASP A 292 3.31 -10.53 -10.08
C ASP A 292 4.44 -11.41 -10.64
N ALA A 293 5.57 -11.45 -9.91
CA ALA A 293 6.75 -12.20 -10.32
C ALA A 293 6.49 -13.71 -10.51
N GLY A 294 5.54 -14.29 -9.77
CA GLY A 294 5.17 -15.69 -9.89
C GLY A 294 4.42 -15.97 -11.20
N TYR A 295 3.51 -15.07 -11.58
CA TYR A 295 2.76 -15.18 -12.83
C TYR A 295 3.69 -14.89 -14.01
N ALA A 296 4.56 -13.89 -13.88
CA ALA A 296 5.59 -13.57 -14.85
C ALA A 296 6.50 -14.77 -15.16
N GLU A 297 6.88 -15.55 -14.13
CA GLU A 297 7.67 -16.78 -14.34
C GLU A 297 6.91 -17.84 -15.15
N LEU A 298 5.62 -18.03 -14.89
CA LEU A 298 4.79 -18.96 -15.68
C LEU A 298 4.65 -18.48 -17.14
N ALA A 299 4.44 -17.19 -17.34
CA ALA A 299 4.32 -16.60 -18.69
C ALA A 299 5.58 -16.79 -19.55
N ARG A 300 6.77 -16.92 -18.94
CA ARG A 300 8.04 -17.16 -19.67
C ARG A 300 8.04 -18.47 -20.46
N GLU A 301 7.17 -19.43 -20.14
CA GLU A 301 7.00 -20.65 -20.94
C GLU A 301 6.34 -20.38 -22.31
N HIS A 302 5.57 -19.29 -22.43
CA HIS A 302 4.70 -19.05 -23.59
C HIS A 302 5.06 -17.75 -24.35
N CYS A 303 5.48 -16.72 -23.63
CA CYS A 303 5.93 -15.44 -24.19
C CYS A 303 7.39 -15.52 -24.65
N ASP A 304 7.75 -14.78 -25.71
CA ASP A 304 9.14 -14.66 -26.16
C ASP A 304 9.97 -13.76 -25.25
N ARG A 305 9.29 -12.83 -24.56
CA ARG A 305 9.86 -11.97 -23.53
C ARG A 305 8.81 -11.68 -22.47
N VAL A 306 9.24 -11.58 -21.21
CA VAL A 306 8.39 -11.14 -20.10
C VAL A 306 9.08 -10.04 -19.32
N LEU A 307 8.39 -8.92 -19.09
CA LEU A 307 8.82 -7.84 -18.19
C LEU A 307 8.04 -7.94 -16.88
N ASP A 308 8.78 -8.08 -15.77
CA ASP A 308 8.24 -8.02 -14.41
C ASP A 308 8.22 -6.56 -13.96
N MET A 309 7.13 -5.85 -14.25
CA MET A 309 7.01 -4.43 -13.96
C MET A 309 5.57 -3.92 -13.95
N ASN A 310 5.37 -2.82 -13.22
CA ASN A 310 4.18 -1.98 -13.39
C ASN A 310 4.29 -1.17 -14.69
N ILE A 311 3.36 -1.38 -15.62
CA ILE A 311 3.30 -0.67 -16.91
C ILE A 311 3.17 0.85 -16.77
N GLU A 312 2.56 1.37 -15.69
CA GLU A 312 2.37 2.81 -15.50
C GLU A 312 3.71 3.56 -15.28
N THR A 313 4.79 2.83 -14.96
CA THR A 313 6.14 3.39 -14.79
C THR A 313 7.00 3.32 -16.06
N ALA A 314 6.48 2.74 -17.16
CA ALA A 314 7.21 2.62 -18.41
C ALA A 314 7.62 4.00 -18.97
N SER A 315 8.89 4.12 -19.36
CA SER A 315 9.42 5.32 -20.02
C SER A 315 8.99 5.38 -21.48
N ALA A 316 8.99 6.58 -22.07
CA ALA A 316 8.70 6.77 -23.49
C ALA A 316 9.66 5.96 -24.39
N ASP A 317 10.95 5.90 -24.02
CA ASP A 317 11.95 5.11 -24.76
C ASP A 317 11.65 3.61 -24.72
N LEU A 318 11.17 3.10 -23.58
CA LEU A 318 10.79 1.70 -23.45
C LEU A 318 9.59 1.39 -24.34
N LEU A 319 8.57 2.26 -24.34
CA LEU A 319 7.36 2.14 -25.16
C LEU A 319 7.67 2.18 -26.66
N ALA A 320 8.53 3.11 -27.09
CA ALA A 320 8.88 3.29 -28.50
C ALA A 320 9.93 2.27 -29.00
N GLY A 321 10.66 1.60 -28.11
CA GLY A 321 11.72 0.65 -28.43
C GLY A 321 11.30 -0.81 -28.19
N ASP A 322 11.66 -1.30 -27.01
CA ASP A 322 11.48 -2.72 -26.64
C ASP A 322 10.01 -3.15 -26.62
N LEU A 323 9.09 -2.23 -26.29
CA LEU A 323 7.65 -2.45 -26.26
C LEU A 323 6.94 -1.95 -27.52
N ALA A 324 7.66 -1.59 -28.59
CA ALA A 324 7.02 -1.28 -29.85
C ALA A 324 6.24 -2.50 -30.35
N ALA A 325 4.96 -2.32 -30.66
CA ALA A 325 4.04 -3.40 -30.99
C ALA A 325 3.01 -2.94 -32.01
N ASP A 326 2.54 -3.86 -32.86
CA ASP A 326 1.41 -3.63 -33.78
C ASP A 326 0.08 -4.02 -33.14
N CYS A 327 0.10 -4.79 -32.04
CA CYS A 327 -1.07 -5.07 -31.23
C CYS A 327 -0.75 -5.00 -29.73
N TRP A 328 -1.44 -4.12 -29.01
CA TRP A 328 -1.44 -4.07 -27.55
C TRP A 328 -2.68 -4.76 -27.01
N VAL A 329 -2.54 -5.58 -25.98
CA VAL A 329 -3.64 -6.32 -25.35
C VAL A 329 -3.77 -5.94 -23.88
N PHE A 330 -5.00 -5.63 -23.46
CA PHE A 330 -5.38 -5.34 -22.08
C PHE A 330 -6.57 -6.20 -21.68
N GLY A 331 -6.30 -7.42 -21.21
CA GLY A 331 -7.36 -8.33 -20.76
C GLY A 331 -7.66 -8.12 -19.28
N ASP A 332 -8.74 -7.40 -18.97
CA ASP A 332 -9.15 -7.16 -17.58
C ASP A 332 -8.03 -6.45 -16.78
N VAL A 333 -7.53 -5.34 -17.33
CA VAL A 333 -6.39 -4.57 -16.79
C VAL A 333 -6.71 -3.11 -16.55
N LEU A 334 -7.42 -2.44 -17.46
CA LEU A 334 -7.58 -0.98 -17.45
C LEU A 334 -8.30 -0.49 -16.19
N GLU A 335 -9.17 -1.31 -15.62
CA GLU A 335 -9.90 -1.12 -14.37
C GLU A 335 -9.01 -1.16 -13.11
N HIS A 336 -7.83 -1.77 -13.21
CA HIS A 336 -6.84 -1.90 -12.14
C HIS A 336 -5.77 -0.81 -12.16
N LEU A 337 -5.70 0.01 -13.23
CA LEU A 337 -4.69 1.05 -13.39
C LEU A 337 -5.12 2.36 -12.71
N TYR A 338 -4.14 3.13 -12.20
CA TYR A 338 -4.42 4.46 -11.65
C TYR A 338 -4.77 5.46 -12.77
N ASP A 339 -4.05 5.49 -13.87
CA ASP A 339 -4.29 6.39 -14.99
C ASP A 339 -4.29 5.66 -16.35
N PRO A 340 -5.32 4.85 -16.64
CA PRO A 340 -5.42 4.13 -17.91
C PRO A 340 -5.48 5.07 -19.12
N TRP A 341 -6.02 6.29 -18.97
CA TRP A 341 -6.07 7.28 -20.05
C TRP A 341 -4.67 7.73 -20.48
N LEU A 342 -3.82 8.11 -19.52
CA LEU A 342 -2.45 8.52 -19.82
C LEU A 342 -1.63 7.37 -20.41
N LEU A 343 -1.82 6.14 -19.90
CA LEU A 343 -1.14 4.98 -20.46
C LEU A 343 -1.52 4.75 -21.93
N LEU A 344 -2.82 4.75 -22.25
CA LEU A 344 -3.31 4.57 -23.62
C LEU A 344 -2.81 5.67 -24.55
N GLN A 345 -2.73 6.93 -24.08
CA GLN A 345 -2.14 8.03 -24.85
C GLN A 345 -0.67 7.77 -25.19
N ARG A 346 0.13 7.36 -24.19
CA ARG A 346 1.55 7.04 -24.40
C ARG A 346 1.75 5.84 -25.33
N VAL A 347 0.92 4.81 -25.19
CA VAL A 347 0.90 3.65 -26.10
C VAL A 347 0.60 4.11 -27.52
N ARG A 348 -0.41 4.95 -27.71
CA ARG A 348 -0.76 5.53 -29.02
C ARG A 348 0.38 6.37 -29.60
N GLU A 349 1.04 7.20 -28.80
CA GLU A 349 2.17 8.02 -29.23
C GLU A 349 3.40 7.20 -29.66
N ALA A 350 3.63 6.07 -29.01
CA ALA A 350 4.71 5.14 -29.35
C ALA A 350 4.34 4.18 -30.51
N SER A 351 3.07 4.12 -30.91
CA SER A 351 2.57 3.19 -31.92
C SER A 351 2.78 3.70 -33.34
N VAL A 352 3.00 2.77 -34.27
CA VAL A 352 3.02 3.06 -35.71
C VAL A 352 1.60 3.08 -36.29
N PRO A 353 1.35 3.77 -37.43
CA PRO A 353 0.05 3.73 -38.08
C PRO A 353 -0.43 2.30 -38.37
N GLY A 354 -1.70 2.03 -38.07
CA GLY A 354 -2.30 0.69 -38.22
C GLY A 354 -2.09 -0.25 -37.03
N SER A 355 -1.40 0.19 -35.97
CA SER A 355 -1.37 -0.54 -34.70
C SER A 355 -2.73 -0.49 -34.01
N CYS A 356 -3.06 -1.53 -33.24
CA CYS A 356 -4.32 -1.58 -32.49
C CYS A 356 -4.14 -1.91 -31.01
N VAL A 357 -5.13 -1.48 -30.22
CA VAL A 357 -5.36 -1.89 -28.84
C VAL A 357 -6.57 -2.82 -28.83
N VAL A 358 -6.41 -3.99 -28.22
CA VAL A 358 -7.49 -4.94 -27.95
C VAL A 358 -7.68 -5.01 -26.44
N ALA A 359 -8.88 -4.73 -25.94
CA ALA A 359 -9.12 -4.63 -24.50
C ALA A 359 -10.43 -5.31 -24.09
N CYS A 360 -10.43 -5.98 -22.95
CA CYS A 360 -11.62 -6.47 -22.25
C CYS A 360 -11.80 -5.62 -20.99
N ILE A 361 -12.97 -4.99 -20.82
CA ILE A 361 -13.22 -4.02 -19.76
C ILE A 361 -14.55 -4.34 -19.05
N PRO A 362 -14.60 -4.41 -17.71
CA PRO A 362 -15.81 -4.66 -16.95
C PRO A 362 -16.80 -3.50 -17.04
N ASN A 363 -18.09 -3.85 -17.09
CA ASN A 363 -19.19 -2.90 -17.25
C ASN A 363 -19.82 -2.52 -15.91
N ALA A 364 -19.58 -1.30 -15.46
CA ALA A 364 -20.18 -0.74 -14.25
C ALA A 364 -21.70 -0.49 -14.39
N GLN A 365 -22.24 -0.49 -15.62
CA GLN A 365 -23.67 -0.39 -15.88
C GLN A 365 -24.39 -1.74 -15.81
N HIS A 366 -23.69 -2.84 -15.57
CA HIS A 366 -24.30 -4.17 -15.51
C HIS A 366 -25.46 -4.24 -14.49
N TRP A 367 -26.52 -4.97 -14.82
CA TRP A 367 -27.75 -5.02 -14.01
C TRP A 367 -27.48 -5.39 -12.54
N SER A 368 -26.52 -6.30 -12.29
CA SER A 368 -26.20 -6.75 -10.94
C SER A 368 -25.52 -5.66 -10.11
N VAL A 369 -24.76 -4.76 -10.75
CA VAL A 369 -24.16 -3.59 -10.09
C VAL A 369 -25.26 -2.61 -9.69
N GLN A 370 -26.18 -2.31 -10.62
CA GLN A 370 -27.31 -1.41 -10.35
C GLN A 370 -28.22 -1.94 -9.23
N ALA A 371 -28.51 -3.24 -9.24
CA ALA A 371 -29.30 -3.90 -8.21
C ALA A 371 -28.67 -3.77 -6.82
N ARG A 372 -27.35 -4.03 -6.72
CA ARG A 372 -26.61 -3.92 -5.45
C ARG A 372 -26.51 -2.46 -4.96
N LEU A 373 -26.26 -1.52 -5.85
CA LEU A 373 -26.24 -0.09 -5.53
C LEU A 373 -27.59 0.40 -4.98
N SER A 374 -28.71 -0.12 -5.51
CA SER A 374 -30.06 0.25 -5.06
C SER A 374 -30.35 -0.05 -3.60
N VAL A 375 -29.58 -0.97 -2.99
CA VAL A 375 -29.71 -1.37 -1.57
C VAL A 375 -28.50 -0.96 -0.72
N GLY A 376 -27.60 -0.14 -1.27
CA GLY A 376 -26.39 0.32 -0.58
C GLY A 376 -25.33 -0.77 -0.40
N ASP A 377 -25.38 -1.84 -1.18
CA ASP A 377 -24.39 -2.92 -1.14
C ASP A 377 -23.27 -2.66 -2.15
N PHE A 378 -22.18 -2.04 -1.71
CA PHE A 378 -20.99 -1.83 -2.53
C PHE A 378 -19.76 -2.50 -1.90
N ARG A 379 -19.94 -3.72 -1.39
CA ARG A 379 -18.87 -4.52 -0.79
C ARG A 379 -18.02 -5.14 -1.89
N TYR A 380 -16.70 -4.90 -1.82
CA TYR A 380 -15.73 -5.52 -2.70
C TYR A 380 -15.58 -7.02 -2.45
N GLU A 381 -15.20 -7.75 -3.50
CA GLU A 381 -15.08 -9.20 -3.58
C GLU A 381 -13.67 -9.60 -4.02
N ASP A 382 -13.38 -10.91 -4.05
CA ASP A 382 -12.09 -11.46 -4.50
C ASP A 382 -11.98 -11.64 -6.03
N SER A 383 -13.09 -11.45 -6.76
CA SER A 383 -13.16 -11.60 -8.22
C SER A 383 -14.46 -10.98 -8.76
N GLY A 384 -14.54 -10.76 -10.07
CA GLY A 384 -15.75 -10.30 -10.75
C GLY A 384 -15.89 -8.78 -10.78
N LEU A 385 -17.09 -8.26 -11.04
CA LEU A 385 -17.28 -6.80 -11.21
C LEU A 385 -16.91 -5.99 -9.97
N PHE A 386 -17.05 -6.57 -8.78
CA PHE A 386 -16.71 -5.96 -7.50
C PHE A 386 -15.34 -6.36 -6.97
N ASP A 387 -14.44 -6.88 -7.82
CA ASP A 387 -13.08 -7.19 -7.42
C ASP A 387 -12.45 -6.00 -6.68
N ARG A 388 -11.91 -6.27 -5.49
CA ARG A 388 -11.29 -5.25 -4.62
C ARG A 388 -10.12 -4.51 -5.26
N THR A 389 -9.55 -5.06 -6.32
CA THR A 389 -8.45 -4.46 -7.07
C THR A 389 -8.94 -3.53 -8.19
N HIS A 390 -10.26 -3.46 -8.48
CA HIS A 390 -10.84 -2.46 -9.39
C HIS A 390 -10.84 -1.08 -8.74
N ILE A 391 -10.07 -0.16 -9.30
CA ILE A 391 -9.97 1.25 -8.86
C ILE A 391 -10.51 2.24 -9.91
N ARG A 392 -10.93 1.73 -11.07
CA ARG A 392 -11.64 2.46 -12.13
C ARG A 392 -12.89 1.68 -12.54
N TRP A 393 -13.93 2.42 -12.92
CA TRP A 393 -15.24 1.89 -13.24
C TRP A 393 -15.72 2.53 -14.54
N PHE A 394 -16.12 1.71 -15.51
CA PHE A 394 -16.48 2.19 -16.83
C PHE A 394 -17.86 1.67 -17.25
N THR A 395 -18.68 2.55 -17.82
CA THR A 395 -19.83 2.19 -18.66
C THR A 395 -19.40 2.17 -20.13
N LEU A 396 -20.21 1.58 -21.01
CA LEU A 396 -19.96 1.57 -22.46
C LEU A 396 -19.59 2.96 -23.00
N VAL A 397 -20.35 3.99 -22.62
CA VAL A 397 -20.09 5.38 -23.03
C VAL A 397 -18.69 5.82 -22.61
N THR A 398 -18.34 5.64 -21.33
CA THR A 398 -17.03 6.08 -20.81
C THR A 398 -15.85 5.25 -21.35
N MET A 399 -16.08 3.99 -21.75
CA MET A 399 -15.07 3.18 -22.45
C MET A 399 -14.75 3.78 -23.82
N LEU A 400 -15.80 4.12 -24.60
CA LEU A 400 -15.63 4.76 -25.91
C LEU A 400 -14.98 6.14 -25.80
N GLU A 401 -15.36 6.92 -24.79
CA GLU A 401 -14.74 8.21 -24.48
C GLU A 401 -13.25 8.05 -24.13
N MET A 402 -12.88 7.06 -23.30
CA MET A 402 -11.49 6.78 -22.94
C MET A 402 -10.63 6.49 -24.18
N PHE A 403 -11.08 5.63 -25.09
CA PHE A 403 -10.36 5.36 -26.34
C PHE A 403 -10.21 6.61 -27.19
N ASN A 404 -11.30 7.36 -27.38
CA ASN A 404 -11.28 8.58 -28.19
C ASN A 404 -10.35 9.65 -27.61
N GLN A 405 -10.35 9.84 -26.29
CA GLN A 405 -9.44 10.77 -25.59
C GLN A 405 -7.97 10.33 -25.67
N ALA A 406 -7.71 9.04 -25.84
CA ALA A 406 -6.39 8.50 -26.11
C ALA A 406 -5.95 8.64 -27.58
N GLY A 407 -6.81 9.16 -28.45
CA GLY A 407 -6.56 9.26 -29.88
C GLY A 407 -6.67 7.91 -30.61
N LEU A 408 -7.46 6.98 -30.05
CA LEU A 408 -7.77 5.68 -30.62
C LEU A 408 -9.22 5.64 -31.11
N THR A 409 -9.47 5.01 -32.25
CA THR A 409 -10.82 4.84 -32.81
C THR A 409 -11.27 3.39 -32.68
N VAL A 410 -12.40 3.12 -32.03
CA VAL A 410 -12.95 1.76 -31.91
C VAL A 410 -13.49 1.30 -33.26
N GLU A 411 -12.93 0.21 -33.81
CA GLU A 411 -13.36 -0.40 -35.08
C GLU A 411 -14.31 -1.59 -34.88
N ALA A 412 -14.15 -2.32 -33.78
CA ALA A 412 -14.97 -3.48 -33.47
C ALA A 412 -15.21 -3.58 -31.97
N GLY A 413 -16.38 -4.09 -31.59
CA GLY A 413 -16.77 -4.34 -30.21
C GLY A 413 -17.64 -5.58 -30.09
N VAL A 414 -17.43 -6.37 -29.04
CA VAL A 414 -18.21 -7.56 -28.71
C VAL A 414 -18.70 -7.44 -27.26
N PRO A 415 -20.03 -7.39 -27.02
CA PRO A 415 -20.57 -7.48 -25.66
C PRO A 415 -20.46 -8.92 -25.15
N ARG A 416 -19.92 -9.11 -23.95
CA ARG A 416 -19.87 -10.41 -23.27
C ARG A 416 -21.10 -10.56 -22.38
N VAL A 417 -22.13 -11.20 -22.90
CA VAL A 417 -23.39 -11.48 -22.19
C VAL A 417 -23.40 -12.94 -21.76
N PHE A 418 -23.62 -13.18 -20.47
CA PHE A 418 -23.71 -14.51 -19.90
C PHE A 418 -25.17 -14.87 -19.58
N ASP A 419 -25.44 -16.15 -19.34
CA ASP A 419 -26.77 -16.61 -18.94
C ASP A 419 -26.96 -16.36 -17.43
N GLU A 420 -27.72 -15.32 -17.11
CA GLU A 420 -27.96 -14.86 -15.74
C GLU A 420 -29.47 -14.68 -15.51
N PRO A 421 -30.18 -15.74 -15.06
CA PRO A 421 -31.65 -15.74 -14.98
C PRO A 421 -32.24 -14.64 -14.09
N GLU A 422 -31.48 -14.15 -13.11
CA GLU A 422 -31.90 -13.11 -12.18
C GLU A 422 -32.08 -11.74 -12.86
N ARG A 423 -31.45 -11.50 -14.02
CA ARG A 423 -31.51 -10.21 -14.71
C ARG A 423 -32.93 -9.79 -15.07
N GLU A 424 -33.79 -10.73 -15.46
CA GLU A 424 -35.17 -10.47 -15.89
C GLU A 424 -36.00 -9.77 -14.80
N LYS A 425 -35.62 -9.95 -13.53
CA LYS A 425 -36.25 -9.26 -12.40
C LYS A 425 -35.88 -7.78 -12.35
N TYR A 426 -34.72 -7.39 -12.84
CA TYR A 426 -34.17 -6.03 -12.68
C TYR A 426 -34.23 -5.19 -13.95
N LEU A 427 -34.20 -5.79 -15.15
CA LEU A 427 -34.26 -5.04 -16.41
C LEU A 427 -35.50 -4.11 -16.52
N PRO A 428 -36.72 -4.51 -16.10
CA PRO A 428 -37.87 -3.60 -16.10
C PRO A 428 -37.70 -2.38 -15.17
N MET A 429 -36.98 -2.55 -14.05
CA MET A 429 -36.68 -1.45 -13.12
C MET A 429 -35.65 -0.51 -13.73
N ILE A 430 -34.61 -1.05 -14.39
CA ILE A 430 -33.61 -0.25 -15.11
C ILE A 430 -34.26 0.55 -16.23
N HIS A 431 -35.16 -0.07 -17.00
CA HIS A 431 -35.98 0.62 -18.00
C HIS A 431 -36.78 1.78 -17.38
N ALA A 432 -37.50 1.52 -16.29
CA ALA A 432 -38.28 2.55 -15.61
C ALA A 432 -37.41 3.70 -15.05
N MET A 433 -36.24 3.37 -14.48
CA MET A 433 -35.26 4.36 -14.00
C MET A 433 -34.74 5.23 -15.13
N ALA A 434 -34.40 4.64 -16.28
CA ALA A 434 -33.93 5.37 -17.45
C ALA A 434 -35.01 6.29 -18.03
N ALA A 435 -36.26 5.80 -18.13
CA ALA A 435 -37.39 6.61 -18.56
C ALA A 435 -37.61 7.81 -17.62
N ALA A 436 -37.56 7.58 -16.30
CA ALA A 436 -37.68 8.64 -15.30
C ALA A 436 -36.52 9.66 -15.37
N ALA A 437 -35.33 9.22 -15.77
CA ALA A 437 -34.17 10.08 -15.99
C ALA A 437 -34.20 10.82 -17.35
N GLY A 438 -35.24 10.64 -18.17
CA GLY A 438 -35.34 11.25 -19.50
C GLY A 438 -34.32 10.69 -20.50
N ARG A 439 -33.88 9.45 -20.30
CA ARG A 439 -32.95 8.73 -21.18
C ARG A 439 -33.68 7.60 -21.91
N ASP A 440 -33.07 7.09 -22.97
CA ASP A 440 -33.61 5.96 -23.75
C ASP A 440 -33.64 4.69 -22.88
N PRO A 441 -34.82 4.16 -22.54
CA PRO A 441 -34.93 2.99 -21.68
C PRO A 441 -34.45 1.70 -22.33
N GLU A 442 -34.64 1.55 -23.64
CA GLU A 442 -34.25 0.35 -24.38
C GLU A 442 -32.73 0.25 -24.45
N LEU A 443 -32.06 1.39 -24.72
CA LEU A 443 -30.61 1.48 -24.68
C LEU A 443 -30.06 1.18 -23.28
N ALA A 444 -30.69 1.70 -22.22
CA ALA A 444 -30.25 1.45 -20.85
C ALA A 444 -30.34 -0.03 -20.46
N VAL A 445 -31.39 -0.74 -20.92
CA VAL A 445 -31.53 -2.19 -20.75
C VAL A 445 -30.46 -2.92 -21.53
N GLN A 446 -30.25 -2.56 -22.80
CA GLN A 446 -29.23 -3.17 -23.65
C GLN A 446 -27.83 -3.03 -23.05
N ASP A 447 -27.48 -1.85 -22.55
CA ASP A 447 -26.16 -1.57 -21.97
C ASP A 447 -25.95 -2.23 -20.60
N ALA A 448 -27.02 -2.64 -19.92
CA ALA A 448 -26.96 -3.34 -18.64
C ALA A 448 -26.80 -4.87 -18.76
N LEU A 449 -26.95 -5.43 -19.97
CA LEU A 449 -26.82 -6.87 -20.21
C LEU A 449 -25.37 -7.39 -20.20
N PRO A 450 -24.37 -6.70 -20.80
CA PRO A 450 -23.04 -7.26 -20.89
C PRO A 450 -22.31 -7.12 -19.56
N LEU A 451 -21.70 -8.20 -19.09
CA LEU A 451 -20.82 -8.17 -17.93
C LEU A 451 -19.56 -7.37 -18.25
N GLN A 452 -19.05 -7.53 -19.46
CA GLN A 452 -17.84 -6.87 -19.95
C GLN A 452 -17.98 -6.58 -21.45
N TYR A 453 -17.16 -5.68 -21.95
CA TYR A 453 -17.04 -5.41 -23.37
C TYR A 453 -15.63 -5.69 -23.85
N VAL A 454 -15.51 -6.30 -25.03
CA VAL A 454 -14.22 -6.47 -25.71
C VAL A 454 -14.17 -5.57 -26.92
N PHE A 455 -13.14 -4.74 -27.01
CA PHE A 455 -12.95 -3.80 -28.11
C PHE A 455 -11.66 -4.06 -28.87
N ARG A 456 -11.68 -3.71 -30.15
CA ARG A 456 -10.48 -3.39 -30.93
C ARG A 456 -10.54 -1.92 -31.33
N ALA A 457 -9.53 -1.16 -30.92
CA ALA A 457 -9.37 0.24 -31.28
C ALA A 457 -8.05 0.44 -32.04
N VAL A 458 -8.03 1.31 -33.05
CA VAL A 458 -6.86 1.55 -33.89
C VAL A 458 -6.28 2.95 -33.66
N ALA A 459 -4.95 3.05 -33.78
CA ALA A 459 -4.26 4.33 -33.91
C ALA A 459 -4.43 4.82 -35.36
N GLY A 460 -5.21 5.89 -35.53
CA GLY A 460 -5.51 6.50 -36.83
C GLY A 460 -4.41 7.38 -37.40
#